data_AF-A0A7X8VWL2-F1
#
_entry.id   AF-A0A7X8VWL2-F1
#
_cell.length_a   1.000
_cell.length_b   1.000
_cell.length_c   1.000
_cell.angle_alpha   90.00
_cell.angle_beta   90.00
_cell.angle_gamma   90.00
#
_symmetry.space_group_name_H-M   'P 1'
#
loop_
_entity.id
_entity.type
_entity.pdbx_description
1 polymer ?
#
loop_
_entity_poly.entity_id
_entity_poly.type
_entity_poly.pdbx_seq_one_letter_code
_entity_poly.pdbx_strand_id
1 'polypeptide(L)'
;MLSRFFLDRPVFAWVVAIFIMLLGCLSIYNLPISQYPDLAPPMISITAMYPGASAETVENSVTQVIEQSMTGLDGMLYLSSLSDSAGTCRIELTFAPGIDPDLAWTKVQNKLQLATTSLPEVVQRTGVQVTKSTRNYLILVGIVCEDGSMNANDVGDYAVSNIEGVLARVPGVGEVEKFAREYAMRIWLNPDKLVQYGLTFEDVMAAVRMYNVEVSAGQFGGAPAVKGQRLNNSIVVQNLLKTPEDFANIPVRMAPDG
;
A
#
# COMPACT_ATOMS: atom_id res chain seq x y z
N MET A 1 -40.19 -50.17 -5.06
CA MET A 1 -41.47 -49.52 -4.72
C MET A 1 -41.60 -48.13 -5.33
N LEU A 2 -40.57 -47.28 -5.29
CA LEU A 2 -40.56 -45.97 -5.96
C LEU A 2 -40.78 -46.05 -7.48
N SER A 3 -40.13 -47.02 -8.15
CA SER A 3 -40.19 -47.16 -9.61
C SER A 3 -41.57 -47.55 -10.15
N ARG A 4 -42.35 -48.36 -9.41
CA ARG A 4 -43.76 -48.67 -9.80
C ARG A 4 -44.66 -47.43 -9.72
N PHE A 5 -44.45 -46.57 -8.71
CA PHE A 5 -45.22 -45.32 -8.55
C PHE A 5 -45.05 -44.35 -9.72
N PHE A 6 -43.83 -44.21 -10.26
CA PHE A 6 -43.57 -43.36 -11.43
C PHE A 6 -44.06 -43.99 -12.75
N LEU A 7 -44.13 -45.33 -12.84
CA LEU A 7 -44.73 -46.04 -13.99
C LEU A 7 -46.25 -45.83 -14.05
N ASP A 8 -46.92 -45.86 -12.90
CA ASP A 8 -48.37 -45.63 -12.81
C ASP A 8 -48.75 -44.13 -12.97
N ARG A 9 -47.79 -43.20 -12.84
CA ARG A 9 -47.98 -41.74 -12.96
C ARG A 9 -46.90 -41.07 -13.82
N PRO A 10 -46.93 -41.25 -15.15
CA PRO A 10 -45.88 -40.73 -16.05
C PRO A 10 -45.82 -39.19 -16.09
N VAL A 11 -46.94 -38.49 -15.92
CA VAL A 11 -46.96 -37.01 -15.87
C VAL A 11 -46.18 -36.49 -14.65
N PHE A 12 -46.30 -37.15 -13.50
CA PHE A 12 -45.58 -36.76 -12.29
C PHE A 12 -44.06 -36.95 -12.45
N ALA A 13 -43.64 -38.02 -13.13
CA ALA A 13 -42.22 -38.23 -13.46
C ALA A 13 -41.66 -37.07 -14.31
N TRP A 14 -42.41 -36.62 -15.32
CA TRP A 14 -42.05 -35.47 -16.14
C TRP A 14 -41.99 -34.16 -15.35
N VAL A 15 -42.94 -33.92 -14.44
CA VAL A 15 -42.92 -32.72 -13.58
C VAL A 15 -41.65 -32.68 -12.73
N VAL A 16 -41.27 -33.80 -12.11
CA VAL A 16 -40.03 -33.89 -11.32
C VAL A 16 -38.79 -33.68 -12.21
N ALA A 17 -38.76 -34.29 -13.40
CA ALA A 17 -37.65 -34.10 -14.33
C ALA A 17 -37.51 -32.64 -14.79
N ILE A 18 -38.61 -31.99 -15.16
CA ILE A 18 -38.64 -30.57 -15.55
C ILE A 18 -38.22 -29.69 -14.37
N PHE A 19 -38.66 -29.99 -13.15
CA PHE A 19 -38.27 -29.26 -11.95
C PHE A 19 -36.76 -29.37 -11.68
N ILE A 20 -36.18 -30.57 -11.82
CA ILE A 20 -34.72 -30.77 -11.69
C ILE A 20 -33.97 -30.03 -12.80
N MET A 21 -34.44 -30.08 -14.06
CA MET A 21 -33.83 -29.35 -15.17
C MET A 21 -33.89 -27.83 -14.93
N LEU A 22 -35.01 -27.31 -14.43
CA LEU A 22 -35.16 -25.89 -14.12
C LEU A 22 -34.18 -25.46 -13.02
N LEU A 23 -34.06 -26.24 -11.94
CA LEU A 23 -33.06 -26.00 -10.90
C LEU A 23 -31.63 -26.07 -11.47
N GLY A 24 -31.34 -27.05 -12.33
CA GLY A 24 -30.05 -27.18 -13.01
C GLY A 24 -29.70 -25.97 -13.86
N CYS A 25 -30.64 -25.49 -14.69
CA CYS A 25 -30.45 -24.27 -15.48
C CYS A 25 -30.22 -23.04 -14.61
N LEU A 26 -30.97 -22.91 -13.50
CA LEU A 26 -30.78 -21.81 -12.56
C LEU A 26 -29.41 -21.87 -11.85
N SER A 27 -28.94 -23.08 -11.52
CA SER A 27 -27.61 -23.29 -10.95
C SER A 27 -26.49 -22.95 -11.93
N ILE A 28 -26.62 -23.32 -13.21
CA ILE A 28 -25.63 -22.99 -14.25
C ILE A 28 -25.45 -21.46 -14.38
N TYR A 29 -26.53 -20.69 -14.26
CA TYR A 29 -26.46 -19.23 -14.38
C TYR A 29 -25.84 -18.54 -13.16
N ASN A 30 -25.92 -19.17 -11.97
CA ASN A 30 -25.45 -18.58 -10.71
C ASN A 30 -24.09 -19.12 -10.23
N LEU A 31 -23.62 -20.24 -10.80
CA LEU A 31 -22.35 -20.85 -10.37
C LEU A 31 -21.15 -20.02 -10.85
N PRO A 32 -20.22 -19.65 -9.95
CA PRO A 32 -18.96 -19.04 -10.35
C PRO A 32 -18.18 -19.94 -11.29
N ILE A 33 -17.54 -19.35 -12.30
CA ILE A 33 -16.69 -20.05 -13.25
C ILE A 33 -15.23 -19.76 -12.88
N SER A 34 -14.44 -20.81 -12.65
CA SER A 34 -13.00 -20.72 -12.44
C SER A 34 -12.28 -21.77 -13.30
N GLN A 35 -11.01 -21.51 -13.65
CA GLN A 35 -10.19 -22.47 -14.41
C GLN A 35 -9.83 -23.70 -13.56
N TYR A 36 -9.50 -23.46 -12.29
CA TYR A 36 -9.18 -24.47 -11.28
C TYR A 36 -9.81 -24.06 -9.95
N PRO A 37 -10.03 -25.01 -9.02
CA PRO A 37 -10.26 -24.67 -7.62
C PRO A 37 -9.00 -24.05 -7.01
N ASP A 38 -9.16 -23.28 -5.93
CA ASP A 38 -8.04 -22.69 -5.21
C ASP A 38 -7.22 -23.79 -4.51
N LEU A 39 -6.12 -24.19 -5.17
CA LEU A 39 -5.17 -25.20 -4.67
C LEU A 39 -3.88 -24.57 -4.14
N ALA A 40 -3.67 -23.27 -4.39
CA ALA A 40 -2.46 -22.58 -3.99
C ALA A 40 -2.42 -22.38 -2.46
N PRO A 41 -1.29 -22.68 -1.80
CA PRO A 41 -1.12 -22.37 -0.39
C PRO A 41 -1.19 -20.84 -0.18
N PRO A 42 -1.90 -20.35 0.85
CA PRO A 42 -1.99 -18.92 1.12
C PRO A 42 -0.64 -18.36 1.54
N MET A 43 -0.31 -17.17 1.02
CA MET A 43 0.96 -16.50 1.29
C MET A 43 0.71 -15.09 1.80
N ILE A 44 1.47 -14.70 2.82
CA ILE A 44 1.50 -13.32 3.33
C ILE A 44 2.89 -12.75 3.06
N SER A 45 2.95 -11.58 2.42
CA SER A 45 4.20 -10.85 2.20
C SER A 45 4.31 -9.67 3.16
N ILE A 46 5.50 -9.48 3.71
CA ILE A 46 5.89 -8.31 4.46
C ILE A 46 6.96 -7.58 3.63
N THR A 47 6.74 -6.31 3.34
CA THR A 47 7.68 -5.47 2.58
C THR A 47 8.08 -4.27 3.42
N ALA A 48 9.38 -4.03 3.53
CA ALA A 48 9.95 -2.88 4.21
C ALA A 48 11.06 -2.25 3.36
N MET A 49 11.27 -0.95 3.54
CA MET A 49 12.31 -0.21 2.83
C MET A 49 13.21 0.53 3.82
N TYR A 50 14.52 0.35 3.68
CA TYR A 50 15.56 1.08 4.38
C TYR A 50 16.43 1.84 3.34
N PRO A 51 16.00 3.05 2.94
CA PRO A 51 16.70 3.82 1.90
C PRO A 51 18.16 4.07 2.25
N GLY A 52 19.06 3.73 1.34
CA GLY A 52 20.51 3.95 1.47
C GLY A 52 21.26 2.87 2.26
N ALA A 53 20.59 1.83 2.75
CA ALA A 53 21.23 0.70 3.40
C ALA A 53 21.79 -0.33 2.40
N SER A 54 22.87 -1.02 2.77
CA SER A 54 23.36 -2.19 2.03
C SER A 54 22.48 -3.41 2.31
N ALA A 55 22.51 -4.42 1.41
CA ALA A 55 21.78 -5.67 1.60
C ALA A 55 22.07 -6.33 2.95
N GLU A 56 23.34 -6.33 3.39
CA GLU A 56 23.76 -6.86 4.68
C GLU A 56 23.20 -6.06 5.87
N THR A 57 23.10 -4.74 5.73
CA THR A 57 22.53 -3.89 6.78
C THR A 57 21.03 -4.12 6.91
N VAL A 58 20.33 -4.24 5.78
CA VAL A 58 18.89 -4.59 5.72
C VAL A 58 18.67 -5.95 6.36
N GLU A 59 19.48 -6.94 6.00
CA GLU A 59 19.39 -8.30 6.51
C GLU A 59 19.49 -8.34 8.04
N ASN A 60 20.55 -7.73 8.59
CA ASN A 60 20.82 -7.78 10.03
C ASN A 60 19.90 -6.88 10.86
N SER A 61 19.45 -5.74 10.32
CA SER A 61 18.73 -4.72 11.10
C SER A 61 17.21 -4.77 10.90
N VAL A 62 16.73 -5.40 9.83
CA VAL A 62 15.30 -5.41 9.46
C VAL A 62 14.84 -6.85 9.29
N THR A 63 15.42 -7.57 8.32
CA THR A 63 14.94 -8.89 7.91
C THR A 63 14.96 -9.88 9.09
N GLN A 64 16.11 -10.07 9.73
CA GLN A 64 16.24 -11.00 10.87
C GLN A 64 15.35 -10.61 12.06
N VAL A 65 15.17 -9.31 12.32
CA VAL A 65 14.32 -8.82 13.43
C VAL A 65 12.86 -9.20 13.20
N ILE A 66 12.38 -9.04 11.96
CA ILE A 66 11.03 -9.45 11.57
C ILE A 66 10.92 -10.98 11.61
N GLU A 67 11.86 -11.71 11.01
CA GLU A 67 11.86 -13.18 10.98
C GLU A 67 11.79 -13.83 12.37
N GLN A 68 12.63 -13.37 13.30
CA GLN A 68 12.64 -13.88 14.67
C GLN A 68 11.29 -13.68 15.38
N SER A 69 10.59 -12.61 15.03
CA SER A 69 9.25 -12.31 15.54
C SER A 69 8.15 -13.15 14.89
N MET A 70 8.39 -13.71 13.70
CA MET A 70 7.45 -14.54 12.93
C MET A 70 7.44 -16.02 13.35
N THR A 71 7.71 -16.30 14.63
CA THR A 71 7.68 -17.65 15.19
C THR A 71 6.32 -17.99 15.81
N GLY A 72 5.96 -19.28 15.73
CA GLY A 72 4.73 -19.80 16.33
C GLY A 72 3.45 -19.40 15.60
N LEU A 73 3.53 -19.17 14.29
CA LEU A 73 2.36 -18.94 13.44
C LEU A 73 1.73 -20.28 13.07
N ASP A 74 0.50 -20.53 13.54
CA ASP A 74 -0.21 -21.78 13.26
C ASP A 74 -0.36 -22.02 11.75
N GLY A 75 0.00 -23.23 11.30
CA GLY A 75 -0.15 -23.61 9.91
C GLY A 75 0.86 -22.96 8.96
N MET A 76 1.86 -22.23 9.46
CA MET A 76 2.98 -21.77 8.62
C MET A 76 3.84 -22.97 8.19
N LEU A 77 4.05 -23.13 6.89
CA LEU A 77 4.90 -24.19 6.32
C LEU A 77 6.36 -23.78 6.32
N TYR A 78 6.64 -22.61 5.76
CA TYR A 78 7.99 -22.06 5.66
C TYR A 78 7.93 -20.54 5.48
N LEU A 79 9.07 -19.91 5.75
CA LEU A 79 9.34 -18.50 5.52
C LEU A 79 10.53 -18.40 4.57
N SER A 80 10.48 -17.46 3.63
CA SER A 80 11.61 -17.07 2.80
C SER A 80 11.74 -15.57 2.79
N SER A 81 12.97 -15.06 2.80
CA SER A 81 13.26 -13.63 2.78
C SER A 81 14.25 -13.26 1.69
N LEU A 82 14.19 -11.98 1.30
CA LEU A 82 15.09 -11.37 0.35
C LEU A 82 15.44 -9.97 0.85
N SER A 83 16.75 -9.70 0.92
CA SER A 83 17.33 -8.39 1.24
C SER A 83 18.17 -7.95 0.05
N ASP A 84 17.91 -6.77 -0.50
CA ASP A 84 18.63 -6.26 -1.67
C ASP A 84 19.47 -5.01 -1.38
N SER A 85 20.35 -4.64 -2.31
CA SER A 85 21.21 -3.46 -2.22
C SER A 85 20.50 -2.14 -2.52
N ALA A 86 19.23 -2.18 -2.91
CA ALA A 86 18.38 -0.99 -3.03
C ALA A 86 17.75 -0.60 -1.68
N GLY A 87 17.97 -1.40 -0.64
CA GLY A 87 17.42 -1.17 0.69
C GLY A 87 16.08 -1.87 0.91
N THR A 88 15.64 -2.75 -0.01
CA THR A 88 14.36 -3.45 0.09
C THR A 88 14.51 -4.73 0.91
N CYS A 89 13.55 -4.97 1.80
CA CYS A 89 13.35 -6.23 2.50
C CYS A 89 11.98 -6.79 2.08
N ARG A 90 11.95 -8.05 1.63
CA ARG A 90 10.73 -8.79 1.33
C ARG A 90 10.76 -10.12 2.06
N ILE A 91 9.75 -10.39 2.88
CA ILE A 91 9.58 -11.65 3.61
C ILE A 91 8.26 -12.28 3.17
N GLU A 92 8.32 -13.52 2.71
CA GLU A 92 7.16 -14.31 2.30
C GLU A 92 6.94 -15.46 3.27
N LEU A 93 5.76 -15.48 3.89
CA LEU A 93 5.30 -16.54 4.78
C LEU A 93 4.28 -17.39 4.03
N THR A 94 4.59 -18.67 3.85
CA THR A 94 3.68 -19.62 3.18
C THR A 94 2.98 -20.48 4.21
N PHE A 95 1.66 -20.57 4.12
CA PHE A 95 0.80 -21.31 5.04
C PHE A 95 0.24 -22.57 4.39
N ALA A 96 -0.21 -23.53 5.21
CA ALA A 96 -0.82 -24.76 4.75
C ALA A 96 -2.16 -24.49 4.03
N PRO A 97 -2.52 -25.31 3.02
CA PRO A 97 -3.84 -25.22 2.40
C PRO A 97 -4.96 -25.36 3.44
N GLY A 98 -6.03 -24.57 3.29
CA GLY A 98 -7.17 -24.55 4.21
C GLY A 98 -7.04 -23.55 5.36
N ILE A 99 -5.90 -22.89 5.54
CA ILE A 99 -5.79 -21.72 6.42
C ILE A 99 -6.48 -20.52 5.76
N ASP A 100 -7.30 -19.82 6.55
CA ASP A 100 -7.93 -18.58 6.14
C ASP A 100 -6.87 -17.47 5.93
N PRO A 101 -6.74 -16.88 4.72
CA PRO A 101 -5.78 -15.81 4.45
C PRO A 101 -5.97 -14.56 5.29
N ASP A 102 -7.20 -14.19 5.66
CA ASP A 102 -7.49 -13.04 6.54
C ASP A 102 -7.00 -13.30 7.96
N LEU A 103 -7.18 -14.52 8.45
CA LEU A 103 -6.67 -14.92 9.77
C LEU A 103 -5.14 -14.96 9.78
N ALA A 104 -4.52 -15.53 8.74
CA ALA A 104 -3.07 -15.56 8.61
C ALA A 104 -2.49 -14.13 8.55
N TRP A 105 -3.08 -13.26 7.72
CA TRP A 105 -2.70 -11.85 7.62
C TRP A 105 -2.78 -11.14 8.97
N THR A 106 -3.89 -11.30 9.70
CA THR A 106 -4.08 -10.69 11.02
C THR A 106 -3.05 -11.19 12.04
N LYS A 107 -2.75 -12.49 12.06
CA LYS A 107 -1.73 -13.07 12.95
C LYS A 107 -0.34 -12.52 12.64
N VAL A 108 0.03 -12.43 11.35
CA VAL A 108 1.30 -11.85 10.89
C VAL A 108 1.38 -10.37 11.29
N GLN A 109 0.33 -9.59 11.05
CA GLN A 109 0.26 -8.18 11.42
C GLN A 109 0.48 -7.98 12.93
N ASN A 110 -0.18 -8.79 13.76
CA ASN A 110 -0.05 -8.73 15.22
C ASN A 110 1.39 -9.05 15.68
N LYS A 111 2.04 -10.04 15.06
CA LYS A 111 3.45 -10.36 15.34
C LYS A 111 4.39 -9.26 14.87
N LEU A 112 4.14 -8.69 13.70
CA LEU A 112 4.96 -7.60 13.14
C LEU A 112 4.90 -6.36 14.02
N GLN A 113 3.74 -6.04 14.58
CA GLN A 113 3.58 -4.88 15.45
C GLN A 113 4.47 -4.96 16.69
N LEU A 114 4.70 -6.16 17.24
CA LEU A 114 5.63 -6.38 18.36
C LEU A 114 7.10 -6.19 17.94
N ALA A 115 7.44 -6.48 16.69
CA ALA A 115 8.78 -6.32 16.15
C ALA A 115 9.08 -4.87 15.73
N THR A 116 8.04 -4.09 15.43
CA THR A 116 8.16 -2.77 14.81
C THR A 116 8.99 -1.80 15.67
N THR A 117 8.90 -1.90 17.00
CA THR A 117 9.67 -1.05 17.92
C THR A 117 11.18 -1.33 17.88
N SER A 118 11.58 -2.51 17.41
CA SER A 118 12.98 -2.91 17.28
C SER A 118 13.57 -2.57 15.92
N LEU A 119 12.75 -2.07 14.97
CA LEU A 119 13.21 -1.66 13.65
C LEU A 119 13.83 -0.25 13.70
N PRO A 120 14.75 0.09 12.79
CA PRO A 120 15.26 1.45 12.66
C PRO A 120 14.15 2.49 12.41
N GLU A 121 14.26 3.68 13.01
CA GLU A 121 13.24 4.74 12.87
C GLU A 121 12.94 5.12 11.42
N VAL A 122 13.95 5.08 10.54
CA VAL A 122 13.78 5.36 9.11
C VAL A 122 12.83 4.35 8.45
N VAL A 123 12.93 3.08 8.81
CA VAL A 123 12.05 2.01 8.30
C VAL A 123 10.65 2.15 8.86
N GLN A 124 10.53 2.42 10.17
CA GLN A 124 9.22 2.67 10.81
C GLN A 124 8.49 3.84 10.15
N ARG A 125 9.21 4.93 9.86
CA ARG A 125 8.64 6.13 9.21
C ARG A 125 8.28 5.90 7.74
N THR A 126 9.01 5.04 7.04
CA THR A 126 8.69 4.64 5.66
C THR A 126 7.47 3.71 5.62
N GLY A 127 7.21 3.02 6.73
CA GLY A 127 6.11 2.08 6.88
C GLY A 127 6.50 0.68 6.42
N VAL A 128 5.99 -0.32 7.14
CA VAL A 128 6.10 -1.73 6.77
C VAL A 128 4.74 -2.18 6.27
N GLN A 129 4.70 -2.72 5.05
CA GLN A 129 3.47 -3.15 4.41
C GLN A 129 3.29 -4.66 4.57
N VAL A 130 2.07 -5.09 4.89
CA VAL A 130 1.70 -6.51 4.95
C VAL A 130 0.55 -6.74 3.99
N THR A 131 0.78 -7.56 2.97
CA THR A 131 -0.20 -7.86 1.92
C THR A 131 -0.43 -9.36 1.81
N LYS A 132 -1.61 -9.74 1.29
CA LYS A 132 -1.88 -11.12 0.90
C LYS A 132 -1.22 -11.33 -0.46
N SER A 133 -0.15 -12.10 -0.49
CA SER A 133 0.65 -12.28 -1.69
C SER A 133 0.01 -13.31 -2.62
N THR A 134 -0.05 -12.98 -3.90
CA THR A 134 -0.31 -13.95 -4.98
C THR A 134 0.82 -13.82 -5.99
N ARG A 135 1.37 -14.94 -6.47
CA ARG A 135 2.54 -14.96 -7.37
C ARG A 135 2.21 -14.65 -8.84
N ASN A 136 0.96 -14.31 -9.15
CA ASN A 136 0.47 -14.15 -10.52
C ASN A 136 -0.26 -12.83 -10.71
N TYR A 137 0.06 -12.14 -11.80
CA TYR A 137 -0.70 -10.99 -12.28
C TYR A 137 -1.95 -11.46 -13.04
N LEU A 138 -3.12 -10.99 -12.62
CA LEU A 138 -4.38 -11.27 -13.33
C LEU A 138 -4.45 -10.52 -14.67
N ILE A 139 -4.12 -9.22 -14.65
CA ILE A 139 -4.12 -8.32 -15.81
C ILE A 139 -2.94 -7.37 -15.66
N LEU A 140 -2.28 -7.04 -16.79
CA LEU A 140 -1.36 -5.90 -16.87
C LEU A 140 -2.04 -4.80 -17.69
N VAL A 141 -2.14 -3.60 -17.10
CA VAL A 141 -2.73 -2.43 -17.76
C VAL A 141 -1.61 -1.50 -18.18
N GLY A 142 -1.42 -1.35 -19.49
CA GLY A 142 -0.50 -0.38 -20.08
C GLY A 142 -1.22 0.94 -20.37
N ILE A 143 -0.64 2.06 -19.95
CA ILE A 143 -1.13 3.41 -20.27
C ILE A 143 -0.11 4.06 -21.19
N VAL A 144 -0.60 4.61 -22.31
CA VAL A 144 0.23 5.27 -23.33
C VAL A 144 -0.38 6.60 -23.72
N CYS A 145 0.47 7.56 -24.07
CA CYS A 145 0.09 8.86 -24.59
C CYS A 145 0.25 8.84 -26.11
N GLU A 146 -0.86 8.97 -26.86
CA GLU A 146 -0.86 8.87 -28.32
C GLU A 146 -0.37 10.14 -29.03
N ASP A 147 -0.60 11.31 -28.44
CA ASP A 147 -0.26 12.61 -29.02
C ASP A 147 1.14 13.11 -28.65
N GLY A 148 1.85 12.38 -27.78
CA GLY A 148 3.19 12.72 -27.31
C GLY A 148 3.24 13.94 -26.37
N SER A 149 2.10 14.42 -25.87
CA SER A 149 2.03 15.54 -24.93
C SER A 149 2.59 15.22 -23.55
N MET A 150 2.66 13.93 -23.19
CA MET A 150 3.09 13.43 -21.89
C MET A 150 4.29 12.48 -22.05
N ASN A 151 5.32 12.69 -21.24
CA ASN A 151 6.44 11.76 -21.14
C ASN A 151 6.11 10.58 -20.20
N ALA A 152 7.01 9.61 -20.09
CA ALA A 152 6.81 8.41 -19.26
C ALA A 152 6.60 8.70 -17.76
N ASN A 153 7.22 9.75 -17.21
CA ASN A 153 7.00 10.17 -15.82
C ASN A 153 5.62 10.82 -15.66
N ASP A 154 5.18 11.63 -16.64
CA ASP A 154 3.88 12.31 -16.58
C ASP A 154 2.74 11.28 -16.64
N VAL A 155 2.85 10.30 -17.55
CA VAL A 155 1.90 9.17 -17.63
C VAL A 155 1.94 8.32 -16.36
N GLY A 156 3.15 8.10 -15.83
CA GLY A 156 3.36 7.35 -14.60
C GLY A 156 2.71 8.01 -13.37
N ASP A 157 2.88 9.32 -13.22
CA ASP A 157 2.22 10.09 -12.17
C ASP A 157 0.70 10.06 -12.33
N TYR A 158 0.19 10.24 -13.56
CA TYR A 158 -1.26 10.14 -13.81
C TYR A 158 -1.83 8.78 -13.40
N ALA A 159 -1.11 7.69 -13.73
CA ALA A 159 -1.51 6.33 -13.38
C ALA A 159 -1.58 6.13 -11.85
N VAL A 160 -0.58 6.59 -11.11
CA VAL A 160 -0.54 6.47 -9.64
C VAL A 160 -1.60 7.37 -8.99
N SER A 161 -1.62 8.65 -9.36
CA SER A 161 -2.45 9.67 -8.72
C SER A 161 -3.94 9.51 -8.99
N ASN A 162 -4.34 9.00 -10.17
CA ASN A 162 -5.75 8.97 -10.58
C ASN A 162 -6.33 7.56 -10.77
N ILE A 163 -5.51 6.57 -11.16
CA ILE A 163 -6.00 5.24 -11.56
C ILE A 163 -5.77 4.20 -10.46
N GLU A 164 -4.57 4.16 -9.86
CA GLU A 164 -4.19 3.16 -8.85
C GLU A 164 -5.24 3.05 -7.73
N GLY A 165 -5.58 4.18 -7.11
CA GLY A 165 -6.55 4.21 -6.00
C GLY A 165 -7.98 3.83 -6.41
N VAL A 166 -8.34 3.97 -7.69
CA VAL A 166 -9.63 3.48 -8.21
C VAL A 166 -9.60 1.97 -8.38
N LEU A 167 -8.54 1.44 -9.01
CA LEU A 167 -8.36 0.01 -9.23
C LEU A 167 -8.24 -0.78 -7.92
N ALA A 168 -7.48 -0.26 -6.95
CA ALA A 168 -7.26 -0.89 -5.65
C ALA A 168 -8.55 -1.07 -4.83
N ARG A 169 -9.63 -0.35 -5.18
CA ARG A 169 -10.94 -0.45 -4.51
C ARG A 169 -11.96 -1.30 -5.26
N VAL A 170 -11.61 -1.83 -6.43
CA VAL A 170 -12.52 -2.70 -7.20
C VAL A 170 -12.65 -4.05 -6.47
N PRO A 171 -13.87 -4.54 -6.18
CA PRO A 171 -14.06 -5.84 -5.54
C PRO A 171 -13.37 -6.96 -6.32
N GLY A 172 -12.54 -7.76 -5.64
CA GLY A 172 -11.75 -8.84 -6.23
C GLY A 172 -10.32 -8.45 -6.60
N VAL A 173 -9.95 -7.17 -6.54
CA VAL A 173 -8.55 -6.74 -6.66
C VAL A 173 -7.86 -6.91 -5.31
N GLY A 174 -6.82 -7.75 -5.27
CA GLY A 174 -6.02 -7.99 -4.06
C GLY A 174 -4.90 -6.97 -3.88
N GLU A 175 -4.15 -6.69 -4.95
CA GLU A 175 -3.01 -5.78 -4.95
C GLU A 175 -2.89 -5.13 -6.33
N VAL A 176 -2.43 -3.87 -6.37
CA VAL A 176 -2.10 -3.14 -7.59
C VAL A 176 -0.61 -2.82 -7.55
N GLU A 177 0.18 -3.53 -8.35
CA GLU A 177 1.61 -3.25 -8.47
C GLU A 177 1.84 -2.15 -9.52
N LYS A 178 2.56 -1.09 -9.10
CA LYS A 178 2.88 0.04 -9.98
C LYS A 178 4.25 -0.14 -10.65
N PHE A 179 4.25 -0.18 -11.98
CA PHE A 179 5.46 -0.11 -12.80
C PHE A 179 5.77 1.33 -13.25
N ALA A 180 5.50 2.30 -12.37
CA ALA A 180 5.61 3.71 -12.64
C ALA A 180 6.08 4.49 -11.40
N ARG A 181 6.56 5.71 -11.61
CA ARG A 181 6.96 6.61 -10.53
C ARG A 181 5.98 7.77 -10.48
N GLU A 182 5.54 8.11 -9.28
CA GLU A 182 4.81 9.35 -9.01
C GLU A 182 5.77 10.55 -8.99
N TYR A 183 5.22 11.75 -9.17
CA TYR A 183 6.00 12.95 -8.96
C TYR A 183 6.42 13.08 -7.49
N ALA A 184 7.64 13.55 -7.32
CA ALA A 184 8.17 13.94 -6.02
C ALA A 184 8.96 15.23 -6.20
N MET A 185 8.88 16.13 -5.21
CA MET A 185 9.72 17.33 -5.20
C MET A 185 11.18 16.93 -4.97
N ARG A 186 11.99 16.96 -6.03
CA ARG A 186 13.41 16.57 -5.98
C ARG A 186 14.29 17.80 -5.85
N ILE A 187 14.93 17.94 -4.70
CA ILE A 187 15.87 19.03 -4.41
C ILE A 187 17.29 18.51 -4.70
N TRP A 188 17.83 18.86 -5.86
CA TRP A 188 19.20 18.51 -6.25
C TRP A 188 20.18 19.55 -5.71
N LEU A 189 20.95 19.16 -4.70
CA LEU A 189 21.88 20.05 -4.03
C LEU A 189 23.20 20.14 -4.80
N ASN A 190 23.69 21.38 -4.98
CA ASN A 190 25.00 21.64 -5.56
C ASN A 190 26.03 21.78 -4.42
N PRO A 191 27.00 20.85 -4.29
CA PRO A 191 27.96 20.85 -3.19
C PRO A 191 28.88 22.07 -3.21
N ASP A 192 29.27 22.57 -4.38
CA ASP A 192 30.16 23.73 -4.50
C ASP A 192 29.49 25.00 -3.97
N LYS A 193 28.19 25.18 -4.28
CA LYS A 193 27.39 26.29 -3.74
C LYS A 193 27.21 26.17 -2.23
N LEU A 194 26.95 24.98 -1.71
CA LEU A 194 26.82 24.77 -0.26
C LEU A 194 28.09 25.22 0.47
N VAL A 195 29.26 24.82 -0.03
CA VAL A 195 30.56 25.23 0.54
C VAL A 195 30.75 26.74 0.47
N GLN A 196 30.43 27.38 -0.66
CA GLN A 196 30.55 28.83 -0.85
C GLN A 196 29.73 29.63 0.19
N TYR A 197 28.54 29.13 0.55
CA TYR A 197 27.67 29.75 1.56
C TYR A 197 27.90 29.22 2.99
N GLY A 198 28.90 28.35 3.19
CA GLY A 198 29.19 27.73 4.48
C GLY A 198 28.00 26.94 5.02
N LEU A 199 27.27 26.26 4.14
CA LEU A 199 26.08 25.44 4.43
C LEU A 199 26.42 23.96 4.33
N THR A 200 25.69 23.16 5.10
CA THR A 200 25.72 21.70 5.05
C THR A 200 24.43 21.15 4.46
N PHE A 201 24.42 19.84 4.16
CA PHE A 201 23.21 19.12 3.78
C PHE A 201 22.14 19.16 4.89
N GLU A 202 22.55 19.12 6.15
CA GLU A 202 21.64 19.17 7.29
C GLU A 202 20.92 20.51 7.40
N ASP A 203 21.60 21.62 7.11
CA ASP A 203 21.00 22.96 7.13
C ASP A 203 19.84 23.06 6.13
N VAL A 204 20.02 22.53 4.92
CA VAL A 204 18.97 22.54 3.89
C VAL A 204 17.82 21.62 4.29
N MET A 205 18.11 20.42 4.80
CA MET A 205 17.06 19.52 5.29
C MET A 205 16.25 20.12 6.44
N ALA A 206 16.92 20.82 7.37
CA ALA A 206 16.28 21.52 8.47
C ALA A 206 15.38 22.65 7.97
N ALA A 207 15.87 23.46 7.02
CA ALA A 207 15.09 24.53 6.40
C ALA A 207 13.84 23.99 5.70
N VAL A 208 13.98 22.92 4.90
CA VAL A 208 12.82 22.30 4.23
C VAL A 208 11.80 21.78 5.25
N ARG A 209 12.23 21.13 6.33
CA ARG A 209 11.30 20.65 7.39
C ARG A 209 10.62 21.79 8.14
N MET A 210 11.29 22.92 8.31
CA MET A 210 10.76 24.09 9.02
C MET A 210 9.74 24.87 8.18
N TYR A 211 9.96 24.96 6.86
CA TYR A 211 9.09 25.74 5.96
C TYR A 211 8.04 24.91 5.21
N ASN A 212 8.28 23.62 5.00
CA ASN A 212 7.29 22.71 4.43
C ASN A 212 6.55 21.94 5.53
N VAL A 213 5.80 22.69 6.34
CA VAL A 213 5.02 22.15 7.47
C VAL A 213 3.62 22.75 7.46
N GLU A 214 2.64 21.93 7.80
CA GLU A 214 1.28 22.37 8.05
C GLU A 214 1.11 22.65 9.55
N VAL A 215 0.84 23.91 9.90
CA VAL A 215 0.71 24.34 11.29
C VAL A 215 -0.77 24.54 11.64
N SER A 216 -1.26 23.76 12.60
CA SER A 216 -2.59 23.99 13.18
C SER A 216 -2.54 25.18 14.13
N ALA A 217 -3.06 26.32 13.69
CA ALA A 217 -3.09 27.56 14.46
C ALA A 217 -4.41 27.78 15.23
N GLY A 218 -5.28 26.78 15.24
CA GLY A 218 -6.58 26.85 15.90
C GLY A 218 -7.61 27.66 15.11
N GLN A 219 -8.48 28.36 15.83
CA GLN A 219 -9.59 29.11 15.24
C GLN A 219 -9.92 30.36 16.08
N PHE A 220 -10.30 31.45 15.42
CA PHE A 220 -10.89 32.60 16.09
C PHE A 220 -12.25 32.21 16.66
N GLY A 221 -12.53 32.59 17.92
CA GLY A 221 -13.79 32.25 18.58
C GLY A 221 -13.96 30.77 18.93
N GLY A 222 -12.87 30.01 18.97
CA GLY A 222 -12.86 28.64 19.50
C GLY A 222 -13.20 28.60 20.99
N ALA A 223 -13.77 27.47 21.44
CA ALA A 223 -14.11 27.29 22.84
C ALA A 223 -12.85 27.17 23.73
N PRO A 224 -12.86 27.73 24.96
CA PRO A 224 -13.94 28.50 25.58
C PRO A 224 -13.98 29.95 25.05
N ALA A 225 -15.12 30.34 24.46
CA ALA A 225 -15.31 31.66 23.88
C ALA A 225 -16.07 32.59 24.85
N VAL A 226 -15.85 33.90 24.72
CA VAL A 226 -16.58 34.91 25.49
C VAL A 226 -18.07 34.93 25.12
N LYS A 227 -18.94 35.22 26.10
CA LYS A 227 -20.40 35.25 25.90
C LYS A 227 -20.76 36.31 24.85
N GLY A 228 -21.46 35.90 23.79
CA GLY A 228 -21.85 36.76 22.67
C GLY A 228 -20.90 36.74 21.47
N GLN A 229 -19.82 35.94 21.50
CA GLN A 229 -18.96 35.73 20.34
C GLN A 229 -19.74 35.11 19.18
N ARG A 230 -19.76 35.80 18.03
CA ARG A 230 -20.46 35.36 16.80
C ARG A 230 -19.52 34.89 15.68
N LEU A 231 -18.25 35.27 15.74
CA LEU A 231 -17.24 34.89 14.75
C LEU A 231 -16.57 33.58 15.17
N ASN A 232 -16.66 32.56 14.32
CA ASN A 232 -15.88 31.33 14.45
C ASN A 232 -15.26 30.96 13.10
N ASN A 233 -13.94 31.09 12.97
CA ASN A 233 -13.21 30.82 11.73
C ASN A 233 -11.85 30.18 12.02
N SER A 234 -11.50 29.15 11.26
CA SER A 234 -10.19 28.50 11.33
C SER A 234 -9.06 29.46 10.94
N ILE A 235 -7.95 29.39 11.66
CA ILE A 235 -6.73 30.16 11.37
C ILE A 235 -5.84 29.27 10.49
N VAL A 236 -5.54 29.76 9.29
CA VAL A 236 -4.61 29.11 8.37
C VAL A 236 -3.33 29.95 8.35
N VAL A 237 -2.23 29.40 8.84
CA VAL A 237 -0.94 30.12 8.93
C VAL A 237 -0.03 29.71 7.78
N GLN A 238 0.26 28.42 7.65
CA GLN A 238 1.18 27.90 6.67
C GLN A 238 0.68 26.55 6.16
N ASN A 239 0.63 26.43 4.85
CA ASN A 239 0.31 25.19 4.16
C ASN A 239 1.62 24.55 3.66
N LEU A 240 1.56 23.25 3.37
CA LEU A 240 2.62 22.60 2.62
C LEU A 240 2.89 23.33 1.30
N LEU A 241 4.18 23.42 0.95
CA LEU A 241 4.66 24.03 -0.29
C LEU A 241 4.23 23.16 -1.47
N LYS A 242 3.91 23.79 -2.61
CA LYS A 242 3.31 23.07 -3.76
C LYS A 242 4.12 23.19 -5.03
N THR A 243 4.71 24.36 -5.27
CA THR A 243 5.40 24.65 -6.53
C THR A 243 6.92 24.55 -6.36
N PRO A 244 7.69 24.23 -7.40
CA PRO A 244 9.15 24.29 -7.35
C PRO A 244 9.67 25.66 -6.89
N GLU A 245 8.99 26.74 -7.27
CA GLU A 245 9.31 28.10 -6.86
C GLU A 245 9.16 28.30 -5.34
N ASP A 246 8.12 27.72 -4.72
CA ASP A 246 7.95 27.76 -3.27
C ASP A 246 9.15 27.13 -2.54
N PHE A 247 9.64 25.99 -3.05
CA PHE A 247 10.82 25.31 -2.50
C PHE A 247 12.13 26.06 -2.77
N ALA A 248 12.25 26.72 -3.92
CA ALA A 248 13.41 27.52 -4.27
C ALA A 248 13.56 28.78 -3.40
N ASN A 249 12.44 29.31 -2.90
CA ASN A 249 12.40 30.51 -2.06
C ASN A 249 12.55 30.23 -0.56
N ILE A 250 12.82 28.98 -0.16
CA ILE A 250 13.04 28.64 1.25
C ILE A 250 14.34 29.33 1.73
N PRO A 251 14.27 30.23 2.72
CA PRO A 251 15.45 30.86 3.26
C PRO A 251 16.22 29.84 4.12
N VAL A 252 17.47 29.56 3.73
CA VAL A 252 18.34 28.62 4.47
C VAL A 252 19.22 29.38 5.47
N ARG A 253 19.75 30.54 5.07
CA ARG A 253 20.62 31.37 5.89
C ARG A 253 20.58 32.81 5.41
N MET A 254 20.70 33.78 6.32
CA MET A 254 20.94 35.18 5.99
C MET A 254 22.43 35.49 5.99
N ALA A 255 22.86 36.28 5.02
CA ALA A 255 24.23 36.73 4.92
C ALA A 255 24.52 37.83 5.97
N PRO A 256 25.79 38.05 6.36
CA PRO A 256 26.12 39.05 7.39
C PRO A 256 25.75 40.49 7.03
N ASP A 257 25.56 40.78 5.74
CA ASP A 257 25.18 42.07 5.16
C ASP A 257 23.66 42.32 5.11
N GLY A 258 22.85 41.34 5.54
CA GLY A 258 21.38 41.41 5.55
C GLY A 258 20.78 40.93 4.24
#